data_AF-A0A958FF58-F1
#
_entry.id   AF-A0A958FF58-F1
#
_cell.length_a   1.000
_cell.length_b   1.000
_cell.length_c   1.000
_cell.angle_alpha   90.00
_cell.angle_beta   90.00
_cell.angle_gamma   90.00
#
_symmetry.space_group_name_H-M   'P 1'
#
loop_
_entity.id
_entity.type
_entity.pdbx_description
1 polymer ?
#
loop_
_entity_poly.entity_id
_entity_poly.type
_entity_poly.pdbx_seq_one_letter_code
_entity_poly.pdbx_strand_id
1 'polypeptide(L)' 'GKEVSEKELKAFREEILAQYEHEASPYYSSARIWDDGIIDPADTRNVLGLGIAMSLNAPIPDQKFGVFRM' A
#
# COMPACT_ATOMS: atom_id res chain seq x y z
N GLY A 1 -25.54 11.48 25.87
CA GLY A 1 -24.09 11.42 25.62
C GLY A 1 -23.44 12.62 26.27
N LYS A 2 -22.15 12.56 26.59
CA LYS A 2 -21.40 13.78 26.99
C LYS A 2 -21.24 14.67 25.76
N GLU A 3 -21.50 15.97 25.91
CA GLU A 3 -21.05 16.95 24.92
C GLU A 3 -19.52 16.99 24.94
N VAL A 4 -18.92 16.79 23.78
CA VAL A 4 -17.47 16.86 23.60
C VAL A 4 -17.15 18.29 23.19
N SER A 5 -16.20 18.92 23.87
CA SER A 5 -15.76 20.27 23.50
C SER A 5 -15.05 20.26 22.15
N GLU A 6 -15.04 21.41 21.46
CA GLU A 6 -14.30 21.56 20.20
C GLU A 6 -12.80 21.25 20.37
N LYS A 7 -12.23 21.58 21.53
CA LYS A 7 -10.84 21.29 21.87
C LYS A 7 -10.58 19.79 21.99
N GLU A 8 -11.46 19.06 22.65
CA GLU A 8 -11.37 17.59 22.77
C GLU A 8 -11.57 16.92 21.40
N LEU A 9 -12.51 17.39 20.58
CA LEU A 9 -12.70 16.90 19.21
C LEU A 9 -11.47 17.15 18.32
N LYS A 10 -10.86 18.32 18.45
CA LYS A 10 -9.65 18.67 17.69
C LYS A 10 -8.47 17.77 18.09
N ALA A 11 -8.23 17.61 19.40
CA ALA A 11 -7.15 16.75 19.89
C ALA A 11 -7.32 15.30 19.44
N PHE A 12 -8.54 14.77 19.49
CA PHE A 12 -8.85 13.43 19.01
C PHE A 12 -8.58 13.26 17.50
N ARG A 13 -8.96 14.26 16.69
CA ARG A 13 -8.67 14.24 15.24
C ARG A 13 -7.18 14.31 14.95
N GLU A 14 -6.45 15.16 15.67
CA GLU A 14 -4.99 15.30 15.51
C GLU A 14 -4.26 13.99 15.81
N GLU A 15 -4.69 13.24 16.83
CA GLU A 15 -4.14 11.91 17.14
C GLU A 15 -4.33 10.91 15.99
N ILE A 16 -5.56 10.84 15.43
CA ILE A 16 -5.85 9.95 14.29
C ILE A 16 -5.02 10.34 13.07
N LEU A 17 -4.94 11.64 12.76
CA LEU A 17 -4.16 12.10 11.62
C LEU A 17 -2.67 11.77 11.79
N ALA A 18 -2.12 11.94 12.99
CA ALA A 18 -0.74 11.58 13.29
C ALA A 18 -0.48 10.08 13.15
N GLN A 19 -1.44 9.24 13.58
CA GLN A 19 -1.34 7.79 13.37
C GLN A 19 -1.32 7.46 11.88
N TYR A 20 -2.24 8.02 11.09
CA TYR A 20 -2.29 7.75 9.66
C TYR A 20 -1.03 8.24 8.94
N GLU A 21 -0.50 9.41 9.30
CA GLU A 21 0.75 9.91 8.72
C GLU A 21 1.92 8.94 8.99
N HIS A 22 2.00 8.39 10.20
CA HIS A 22 3.03 7.42 10.55
C HIS A 22 2.87 6.11 9.76
N GLU A 23 1.66 5.58 9.71
CA GLU A 23 1.38 4.26 9.11
C GLU A 23 1.29 4.31 7.57
N ALA A 24 1.03 5.49 6.99
CA ALA A 24 0.99 5.69 5.53
C ALA A 24 2.38 5.88 4.90
N SER A 25 3.42 6.01 5.71
CA SER A 25 4.79 6.11 5.22
C SER A 25 5.20 4.86 4.43
N PRO A 26 5.89 5.00 3.27
CA PRO A 26 6.42 3.86 2.52
C PRO A 26 7.31 2.94 3.37
N TYR A 27 8.05 3.52 4.33
CA TYR A 27 8.89 2.75 5.25
C TYR A 27 8.09 1.89 6.22
N TYR A 28 6.90 2.34 6.63
CA TYR A 28 6.02 1.57 7.50
C TYR A 28 5.49 0.32 6.77
N SER A 29 5.12 0.48 5.49
CA SER A 29 4.70 -0.60 4.59
C SER A 29 5.82 -1.62 4.35
N SER A 30 6.99 -1.14 3.92
CA SER A 30 8.10 -2.01 3.51
C SER A 30 8.71 -2.79 4.68
N ALA A 31 8.75 -2.20 5.89
CA ALA A 31 9.15 -2.88 7.12
C ALA A 31 8.23 -4.07 7.49
N ARG A 32 7.03 -4.15 6.90
CA ARG A 32 6.03 -5.21 7.13
C ARG A 32 5.86 -6.14 5.92
N ILE A 33 6.64 -5.94 4.86
CA ILE A 33 6.58 -6.75 3.63
C ILE A 33 5.17 -6.69 3.02
N TRP A 34 4.53 -5.53 3.09
CA TRP A 34 3.32 -5.25 2.33
C TRP A 34 3.64 -4.95 0.85
N ASP A 35 4.89 -4.56 0.60
CA ASP A 35 5.52 -4.40 -0.70
C ASP A 35 6.84 -5.19 -0.74
N ASP A 36 7.34 -5.44 -1.96
CA ASP A 36 8.63 -6.10 -2.19
C ASP A 36 9.83 -5.12 -2.15
N GLY A 37 9.59 -3.85 -1.81
CA GLY A 37 10.62 -2.81 -1.66
C GLY A 37 10.22 -1.44 -2.20
N ILE A 38 10.79 -0.41 -1.60
CA ILE A 38 10.73 0.98 -2.07
C ILE A 38 11.80 1.18 -3.14
N ILE A 39 11.45 1.80 -4.27
CA ILE A 39 12.37 2.08 -5.38
C ILE A 39 12.43 3.57 -5.69
N ASP A 40 13.54 4.01 -6.29
CA ASP A 40 13.60 5.34 -6.91
C ASP A 40 12.58 5.39 -8.06
N PRO A 41 11.68 6.40 -8.13
CA PRO A 41 10.75 6.56 -9.24
C PRO A 41 11.42 6.51 -10.63
N ALA A 42 12.66 6.99 -10.77
CA ALA A 42 13.42 6.93 -12.02
C ALA A 42 13.76 5.49 -12.46
N ASP A 43 13.86 4.55 -11.52
CA ASP A 43 14.21 3.15 -11.77
C ASP A 43 13.02 2.26 -12.13
N THR A 44 11.79 2.78 -12.07
CA THR A 44 10.55 2.03 -12.35
C THR A 44 10.63 1.18 -13.62
N ARG A 45 11.18 1.74 -14.71
CA ARG A 45 11.34 1.02 -16.00
C ARG A 45 12.27 -0.19 -15.86
N ASN A 46 13.39 -0.03 -15.18
CA ASN A 46 14.40 -1.07 -15.04
C ASN A 46 13.88 -2.21 -14.16
N VAL A 47 13.24 -1.86 -13.04
CA VAL A 47 12.62 -2.82 -12.11
C VAL A 47 11.53 -3.64 -12.80
N LEU A 48 10.61 -2.99 -13.54
CA LEU A 48 9.58 -3.69 -14.31
C LEU A 48 10.18 -4.57 -15.41
N GLY A 49 11.17 -4.06 -16.15
CA GLY A 49 11.84 -4.82 -17.20
C GLY A 49 12.48 -6.10 -16.68
N LEU A 50 13.14 -6.01 -15.52
CA LEU A 50 13.73 -7.17 -14.87
C LEU A 50 12.67 -8.14 -14.34
N GLY A 51 11.63 -7.64 -13.67
CA GLY A 51 10.53 -8.47 -13.15
C GLY A 51 9.80 -9.25 -14.25
N ILE A 52 9.56 -8.61 -15.41
CA ILE A 52 8.98 -9.30 -16.58
C ILE A 52 9.96 -10.35 -17.14
N ALA A 53 11.24 -10.02 -17.29
CA ALA A 53 12.23 -11.00 -17.75
C ALA A 53 12.32 -12.23 -16.82
N MET A 54 12.20 -12.02 -15.50
CA MET A 54 12.16 -13.07 -14.50
C MET A 54 10.89 -13.93 -14.61
N SER A 55 9.71 -13.31 -14.79
CA SER A 55 8.43 -14.03 -14.86
C SER A 55 8.31 -14.96 -16.08
N LEU A 56 9.00 -14.65 -17.17
CA LEU A 56 9.04 -15.47 -18.40
C LEU A 56 9.80 -16.79 -18.26
N ASN A 57 10.45 -17.06 -17.13
CA ASN A 57 11.04 -18.38 -16.85
C ASN A 57 9.99 -19.46 -16.51
N ALA A 58 8.72 -19.07 -16.35
CA ALA A 58 7.59 -19.99 -16.17
C ALA A 58 6.60 -19.87 -17.36
N PRO A 59 5.91 -20.97 -17.74
CA PRO A 59 4.87 -20.89 -18.76
C PRO A 59 3.70 -20.02 -18.29
N ILE A 60 3.14 -19.23 -19.21
CA ILE A 60 1.95 -18.41 -18.93
C ILE A 60 0.71 -19.33 -18.94
N PRO A 61 -0.05 -19.44 -17.84
CA PRO A 61 -1.22 -20.30 -17.78
C PRO A 61 -2.45 -19.68 -18.47
N ASP A 62 -3.38 -20.53 -18.90
CA ASP A 62 -4.70 -20.06 -19.35
C ASP A 62 -5.51 -19.46 -18.20
N GLN A 63 -6.14 -18.30 -18.45
CA GLN A 63 -6.96 -17.61 -17.46
C GLN A 63 -8.30 -18.31 -17.23
N LYS A 64 -8.65 -18.56 -15.96
CA LYS A 64 -9.95 -19.12 -15.55
C LYS A 64 -10.61 -18.20 -14.54
N PHE A 65 -11.75 -17.62 -14.89
CA PHE A 65 -12.51 -16.75 -13.99
C PHE A 65 -13.44 -17.54 -13.08
N GLY A 66 -13.72 -16.99 -11.89
CA GLY A 66 -14.77 -17.45 -11.00
C GLY A 66 -16.16 -16.93 -11.42
N VAL A 67 -17.13 -17.01 -10.50
CA VAL A 67 -18.49 -16.50 -10.73
C VAL A 67 -18.50 -14.97 -10.66
N PHE A 68 -19.03 -14.32 -11.69
CA PHE A 68 -19.34 -12.89 -11.65
C PHE A 68 -20.67 -12.65 -10.95
N ARG A 69 -20.69 -11.78 -9.93
CA ARG A 69 -21.92 -11.28 -9.29
C ARG A 69 -22.41 -10.06 -10.07
N MET A 70 -23.53 -10.22 -10.76
CA MET A 70 -24.24 -9.16 -11.50
C MET A 70 -25.17 -8.35 -10.59
#